data_AF-A0A4R3TSD8-F1
#
_entry.id   AF-A0A4R3TSD8-F1
#
_cell.length_a   1.000
_cell.length_b   1.000
_cell.length_c   1.000
_cell.angle_alpha   90.00
_cell.angle_beta   90.00
_cell.angle_gamma   90.00
#
_symmetry.space_group_name_H-M   'P 1'
#
loop_
_entity.id
_entity.type
_entity.pdbx_description
1 polymer ?
#
loop_
_entity_poly.entity_id
_entity_poly.type
_entity_poly.pdbx_seq_one_letter_code
_entity_poly.pdbx_strand_id
1 'polypeptide(L)'
;MNRRNLAARERGTQHRLAMAITEAYFLGAKNIGDADVLAGIAADYGFERAEAHAIALDPVRHKRVEQEAVRSAEAGVRSVPHFIFGGRTAINGGRSEDEIALHIQEAARARVNQHQ
;
A
#
# COMPACT_ATOMS: atom_id res chain seq x y z
N MET A 1 -0.47 -2.95 -2.54
CA MET A 1 -0.26 -1.56 -2.06
C MET A 1 1.23 -1.26 -2.18
N ASN A 2 1.69 -1.11 -3.42
CA ASN A 2 3.08 -1.32 -3.83
C ASN A 2 3.97 -0.08 -3.59
N ARG A 3 5.25 -0.30 -3.29
CA ARG A 3 6.23 0.60 -2.64
C ARG A 3 6.68 1.89 -3.35
N ARG A 4 5.89 2.45 -4.27
CA ARG A 4 6.00 3.90 -4.64
C ARG A 4 5.98 4.81 -3.40
N ASN A 5 5.35 4.28 -2.36
CA ASN A 5 5.19 4.80 -1.02
C ASN A 5 6.42 4.75 -0.09
N LEU A 6 7.53 4.04 -0.39
CA LEU A 6 8.64 3.94 0.57
C LEU A 6 9.38 5.27 0.78
N ALA A 7 9.65 6.03 -0.29
CA ALA A 7 10.25 7.35 -0.16
C ALA A 7 9.32 8.32 0.61
N ALA A 8 8.01 8.08 0.53
CA ALA A 8 7.01 8.85 1.27
C ALA A 8 6.87 8.40 2.74
N ARG A 9 7.35 7.19 3.09
CA ARG A 9 7.43 6.73 4.49
C ARG A 9 8.43 7.55 5.28
N GLU A 10 9.60 7.77 4.71
CA GLU A 10 10.66 8.60 5.32
C GLU A 10 10.18 10.03 5.57
N ARG A 11 9.22 10.51 4.77
CA ARG A 11 8.62 11.85 4.86
C ARG A 11 7.31 11.89 5.66
N GLY A 12 6.82 10.76 6.16
CA GLY A 12 5.53 10.67 6.84
C GLY A 12 4.30 10.93 5.94
N THR A 13 4.47 11.08 4.63
CA THR A 13 3.40 11.38 3.67
C THR A 13 2.82 10.14 2.96
N GLN A 14 3.30 8.94 3.32
CA GLN A 14 2.94 7.68 2.68
C GLN A 14 1.43 7.49 2.46
N HIS A 15 0.64 7.56 3.53
CA HIS A 15 -0.79 7.28 3.43
C HIS A 15 -1.50 8.32 2.56
N ARG A 16 -1.19 9.60 2.76
CA ARG A 16 -1.78 10.71 2.01
C ARG A 16 -1.42 10.64 0.52
N LEU A 17 -0.17 10.35 0.18
CA LEU A 17 0.27 10.18 -1.20
C LEU A 17 -0.38 8.95 -1.86
N ALA A 18 -0.50 7.83 -1.13
CA ALA A 18 -1.19 6.64 -1.62
C ALA A 18 -2.65 6.94 -1.99
N MET A 19 -3.36 7.64 -1.10
CA MET A 19 -4.74 8.07 -1.33
C MET A 19 -4.85 9.00 -2.54
N ALA A 20 -3.95 9.96 -2.68
CA ALA A 20 -3.93 10.89 -3.82
C ALA A 20 -3.72 10.17 -5.16
N ILE A 21 -2.82 9.18 -5.21
CA ILE A 21 -2.60 8.34 -6.40
C ILE A 21 -3.85 7.50 -6.71
N THR A 22 -4.48 6.93 -5.69
CA THR A 22 -5.72 6.15 -5.84
C THR A 22 -6.86 7.02 -6.36
N GLU A 23 -7.05 8.22 -5.81
CA GLU A 23 -8.04 9.19 -6.26
C GLU A 23 -7.76 9.66 -7.70
N ALA A 24 -6.52 9.99 -8.02
CA ALA A 24 -6.11 10.35 -9.37
C ALA A 24 -6.46 9.28 -10.41
N TYR A 25 -6.34 8.00 -10.04
CA TYR A 25 -6.68 6.87 -10.90
C TYR A 25 -8.19 6.66 -11.01
N PHE A 26 -8.88 6.45 -9.88
CA PHE A 26 -10.29 6.04 -9.87
C PHE A 26 -11.27 7.18 -10.12
N LEU A 27 -10.98 8.38 -9.61
CA LEU A 27 -11.85 9.55 -9.74
C LEU A 27 -11.36 10.50 -10.83
N GLY A 28 -10.04 10.66 -10.96
CA GLY A 28 -9.43 11.57 -11.92
C GLY A 28 -9.17 10.99 -13.31
N ALA A 29 -9.35 9.67 -13.51
CA ALA A 29 -9.03 8.96 -14.75
C ALA A 29 -7.61 9.26 -15.29
N LYS A 30 -6.65 9.59 -14.42
CA LYS A 30 -5.27 9.92 -14.80
C LYS A 30 -4.45 8.64 -15.03
N ASN A 31 -3.51 8.72 -15.97
CA ASN A 31 -2.55 7.65 -16.20
C ASN A 31 -1.47 7.64 -15.10
N ILE A 32 -1.71 6.91 -14.01
CA ILE A 32 -0.73 6.72 -12.92
C ILE A 32 0.41 5.75 -13.27
N GLY A 33 0.49 5.30 -14.52
CA GLY A 33 1.66 4.64 -15.10
C GLY A 33 2.69 5.62 -15.67
N ASP A 34 2.29 6.88 -15.89
CA ASP A 34 3.14 7.95 -16.39
C ASP A 34 3.97 8.57 -15.24
N ALA A 35 5.28 8.69 -15.44
CA ALA A 35 6.20 9.22 -14.45
C ALA A 35 5.99 10.72 -14.18
N ASP A 36 5.61 11.51 -15.18
CA ASP A 36 5.29 12.93 -15.03
C ASP A 36 4.02 13.14 -14.22
N VAL A 37 3.00 12.31 -14.46
CA VAL A 37 1.76 12.34 -13.67
C VAL A 37 2.04 12.01 -12.21
N LEU A 38 2.82 10.95 -11.96
CA LEU A 38 3.20 10.57 -10.60
C LEU A 38 4.05 11.63 -9.91
N ALA A 39 5.01 12.24 -10.62
CA ALA A 39 5.86 13.30 -10.08
C ALA A 39 5.07 14.57 -9.75
N GLY A 40 4.08 14.92 -10.58
CA GLY A 40 3.16 16.01 -10.31
C GLY A 40 2.34 15.78 -9.04
N ILE A 41 1.78 14.58 -8.87
CA ILE A 41 1.04 14.22 -7.65
C ILE A 41 1.96 14.26 -6.44
N ALA A 42 3.18 13.70 -6.53
CA ALA A 42 4.11 13.62 -5.41
C ALA A 42 4.61 14.99 -4.93
N ALA A 43 4.68 15.99 -5.81
CA ALA A 43 5.13 17.34 -5.46
C ALA A 43 4.31 17.96 -4.32
N ASP A 44 2.99 17.73 -4.32
CA ASP A 44 2.08 18.20 -3.28
C ASP A 44 2.28 17.51 -1.91
N TYR A 45 3.12 16.47 -1.86
CA TYR A 45 3.40 15.66 -0.67
C TYR A 45 4.88 15.69 -0.27
N GLY A 46 5.58 16.77 -0.59
CA GLY A 46 6.92 17.07 -0.10
C GLY A 46 8.06 16.43 -0.90
N PHE A 47 7.82 16.15 -2.18
CA PHE A 47 8.85 15.71 -3.12
C PHE A 47 9.24 16.83 -4.06
N GLU A 48 10.52 16.88 -4.41
CA GLU A 48 10.92 17.62 -5.61
C GLU A 48 10.43 16.86 -6.84
N ARG A 49 9.90 17.57 -7.85
CA ARG A 49 9.35 16.92 -9.04
C ARG A 49 10.39 16.06 -9.76
N ALA A 50 11.62 16.56 -9.90
CA ALA A 50 12.72 15.83 -10.51
C ALA A 50 13.10 14.57 -9.71
N GLU A 51 13.09 14.66 -8.38
CA GLU A 51 13.33 13.52 -7.49
C GLU A 51 12.24 12.45 -7.67
N ALA A 52 10.96 12.85 -7.59
CA ALA A 52 9.83 11.94 -7.74
C ALA A 52 9.81 11.26 -9.11
N HIS A 53 10.13 12.00 -10.17
CA HIS A 53 10.25 11.47 -11.53
C HIS A 53 11.37 10.44 -11.64
N ALA A 54 12.55 10.73 -11.07
CA ALA A 54 13.65 9.77 -11.04
C ALA A 54 13.31 8.50 -10.24
N ILE A 55 12.62 8.64 -9.11
CA ILE A 55 12.12 7.50 -8.32
C ILE A 55 11.13 6.66 -9.15
N ALA A 56 10.23 7.31 -9.89
CA ALA A 56 9.21 6.65 -10.70
C ALA A 56 9.79 5.85 -11.88
N LEU A 57 10.99 6.19 -12.35
CA LEU A 57 11.68 5.51 -13.45
C LEU A 57 12.78 4.54 -12.99
N ASP A 58 13.06 4.45 -11.70
CA ASP A 58 14.15 3.64 -11.16
C ASP A 58 13.90 2.13 -11.34
N PRO A 59 14.67 1.45 -12.21
CA PRO A 59 14.43 0.04 -12.54
C PRO A 59 14.69 -0.90 -11.36
N VAL A 60 15.58 -0.53 -10.43
CA VAL A 60 15.85 -1.32 -9.23
C VAL A 60 14.63 -1.30 -8.31
N ARG A 61 14.01 -0.12 -8.16
CA ARG A 61 12.77 0.01 -7.37
C ARG A 61 11.60 -0.72 -8.01
N HIS A 62 11.45 -0.67 -9.33
CA HIS A 62 10.44 -1.44 -10.06
C HIS A 62 10.58 -2.95 -9.83
N LYS A 63 11.79 -3.49 -10.08
CA LYS A 63 12.07 -4.91 -9.88
C LYS A 63 11.78 -5.37 -8.45
N ARG A 64 12.10 -4.53 -7.46
CA ARG A 64 11.79 -4.85 -6.05
C ARG A 64 10.29 -4.93 -5.78
N VAL A 65 9.51 -4.01 -6.35
CA VAL A 65 8.05 -4.02 -6.24
C VAL A 65 7.45 -5.28 -6.86
N GLU A 66 7.95 -5.69 -8.03
CA GLU A 66 7.54 -6.93 -8.68
C GLU A 66 7.87 -8.14 -7.81
N GLN A 67 9.08 -8.19 -7.25
CA GLN A 67 9.48 -9.26 -6.33
C GLN A 67 8.62 -9.31 -5.06
N GLU A 68 8.14 -8.17 -4.53
CA GLU A 68 7.14 -8.20 -3.44
C GLU A 68 5.82 -8.80 -3.86
N ALA A 69 5.34 -8.44 -5.06
CA ALA A 69 4.07 -8.96 -5.56
C ALA A 69 4.16 -10.48 -5.72
N VAL A 70 5.28 -10.98 -6.27
CA VAL A 70 5.59 -12.40 -6.36
C VAL A 70 5.63 -13.05 -4.98
N ARG A 71 6.41 -12.52 -4.04
CA ARG A 71 6.47 -13.07 -2.67
C ARG A 71 5.11 -13.10 -1.97
N SER A 72 4.27 -12.09 -2.21
CA SER A 72 2.92 -12.03 -1.64
C SER A 72 2.02 -13.12 -2.25
N ALA A 73 2.11 -13.32 -3.57
CA ALA A 73 1.39 -14.38 -4.26
C ALA A 73 1.85 -15.78 -3.80
N GLU A 74 3.16 -15.99 -3.64
CA GLU A 74 3.75 -17.22 -3.09
C GLU A 74 3.30 -17.48 -1.65
N ALA A 75 3.12 -16.41 -0.85
CA ALA A 75 2.54 -16.47 0.49
C ALA A 75 1.02 -16.72 0.51
N GLY A 76 0.40 -16.98 -0.64
CA GLY A 76 -1.02 -17.34 -0.76
C GLY A 76 -1.98 -16.16 -0.95
N VAL A 77 -1.48 -14.94 -1.13
CA VAL A 77 -2.33 -13.77 -1.44
C VAL A 77 -2.83 -13.88 -2.88
N ARG A 78 -4.15 -14.07 -3.05
CA ARG A 78 -4.79 -14.26 -4.36
C ARG A 78 -5.58 -13.06 -4.86
N SER A 79 -5.88 -12.11 -3.97
CA SER A 79 -6.61 -10.89 -4.31
C SER A 79 -6.25 -9.76 -3.35
N VAL A 80 -6.61 -8.53 -3.72
CA VAL A 80 -6.50 -7.35 -2.87
C VAL A 80 -7.89 -6.71 -2.70
N PRO A 81 -8.17 -6.05 -1.56
CA PRO A 81 -7.30 -5.96 -0.38
C PRO A 81 -7.16 -7.29 0.37
N HIS A 82 -6.02 -7.49 1.02
CA HIS A 82 -5.71 -8.66 1.85
C HIS A 82 -5.18 -8.17 3.19
N PHE A 83 -5.74 -8.67 4.28
CA PHE A 83 -5.38 -8.27 5.64
C PHE A 83 -5.02 -9.50 6.48
N ILE A 84 -3.98 -9.38 7.30
CA ILE A 84 -3.60 -10.41 8.28
C ILE A 84 -3.66 -9.79 9.67
N PHE A 85 -4.60 -10.25 10.50
CA PHE A 85 -4.78 -9.83 11.88
C PHE A 85 -4.10 -10.80 12.84
N GLY A 86 -3.33 -10.26 13.78
CA GLY A 86 -2.64 -11.06 14.80
C GLY A 86 -1.67 -12.11 14.25
N GLY A 87 -1.23 -11.98 12.99
CA GLY A 87 -0.36 -12.94 12.31
C GLY A 87 -1.02 -14.29 11.99
N ARG A 88 -2.35 -14.43 12.16
CA ARG A 88 -3.04 -15.72 12.08
C ARG A 88 -4.31 -15.68 11.23
N THR A 89 -5.11 -14.63 11.39
CA THR A 89 -6.40 -14.52 10.71
C THR A 89 -6.22 -13.71 9.43
N ALA A 90 -6.34 -14.37 8.28
CA ALA A 90 -6.27 -13.72 6.98
C ALA A 90 -7.68 -13.47 6.42
N ILE A 91 -7.94 -12.25 5.96
CA ILE A 91 -9.16 -11.87 5.25
C ILE A 91 -8.81 -11.44 3.84
N ASN A 92 -9.61 -11.91 2.88
CA ASN A 92 -9.50 -11.54 1.47
C ASN A 92 -10.71 -10.70 1.03
N GLY A 93 -10.44 -9.66 0.24
CA GLY A 93 -11.43 -8.80 -0.39
C GLY A 93 -11.92 -7.65 0.51
N GLY A 94 -12.62 -6.71 -0.10
CA GLY A 94 -13.27 -5.59 0.60
C GLY A 94 -14.48 -6.07 1.39
N ARG A 95 -14.25 -6.65 2.57
CA ARG A 95 -15.30 -7.09 3.51
C ARG A 95 -16.02 -5.91 4.14
N SER A 96 -17.17 -6.20 4.76
CA SER A 96 -17.91 -5.21 5.53
C SER A 96 -17.08 -4.66 6.69
N GLU A 97 -17.38 -3.44 7.12
CA GLU A 97 -16.72 -2.82 8.29
C GLU A 97 -16.91 -3.67 9.55
N ASP A 98 -18.09 -4.26 9.72
CA ASP A 98 -18.41 -5.16 10.85
C ASP A 98 -17.53 -6.41 10.86
N GLU A 99 -17.34 -7.07 9.71
CA GLU A 99 -16.43 -8.23 9.60
C GLU A 99 -14.99 -7.84 9.96
N ILE A 100 -14.52 -6.70 9.46
CA ILE A 100 -13.15 -6.23 9.75
C ILE A 100 -13.00 -5.91 11.24
N ALA A 101 -13.96 -5.20 11.84
CA ALA A 101 -13.97 -4.85 13.25
C ALA A 101 -13.97 -6.09 14.15
N LEU A 102 -14.77 -7.11 13.81
CA LEU A 102 -14.81 -8.39 14.52
C LEU A 102 -13.42 -9.04 14.56
N HIS A 103 -12.76 -9.17 13.41
CA HIS A 103 -11.46 -9.83 13.34
C HIS A 103 -10.33 -9.04 14.02
N ILE A 104 -10.43 -7.70 14.07
CA ILE A 104 -9.53 -6.87 14.90
C ILE A 104 -9.72 -7.21 16.39
N GLN A 105 -10.96 -7.30 16.86
CA GLN A 105 -11.27 -7.62 18.26
C GLN A 105 -10.81 -9.04 18.64
N GLU A 106 -11.02 -10.02 17.76
CA GLU A 106 -10.54 -11.40 17.95
C GLU A 106 -9.02 -11.46 18.07
N ALA A 107 -8.30 -10.77 17.19
CA ALA A 107 -6.84 -10.72 17.22
C ALA A 107 -6.31 -10.04 18.50
N ALA A 108 -6.98 -8.98 18.98
CA ALA A 108 -6.63 -8.32 20.23
C ALA A 108 -6.81 -9.25 21.45
N ARG A 109 -7.93 -9.98 21.52
CA ARG A 109 -8.23 -10.93 22.60
C ARG A 109 -7.24 -12.10 22.62
N ALA A 110 -6.93 -12.68 21.47
CA ALA A 110 -5.99 -13.79 21.37
C ALA A 110 -4.58 -13.43 21.87
N ARG A 111 -4.17 -12.17 21.74
CA ARG A 111 -2.88 -11.67 22.22
C ARG A 111 -2.82 -11.52 23.74
N VAL A 112 -3.93 -11.15 24.39
CA VAL A 112 -4.02 -11.07 25.87
C VAL A 112 -3.88 -12.45 26.51
N ASN A 113 -4.48 -13.47 25.89
CA ASN A 113 -4.48 -14.85 26.43
C ASN A 113 -3.15 -15.60 26.21
N GLN A 114 -2.22 -15.08 25.39
CA GLN A 114 -0.90 -15.69 25.16
C GLN A 114 0.20 -15.18 26.11
N HIS A 115 -0.11 -14.17 26.94
CA HIS A 115 0.80 -13.59 27.92
C HIS A 115 0.37 -13.86 29.38
N GLN A 116 -0.52 -14.85 29.58
CA GLN A 116 -0.82 -15.49 30.87
C GLN A 116 -0.29 -16.92 30.82
#